data_AF-A0A3P6GX51-F1
#
_entry.id   AF-A0A3P6GX51-F1
#
_cell.length_a   1.000
_cell.length_b   1.000
_cell.length_c   1.000
_cell.angle_alpha   90.00
_cell.angle_beta   90.00
_cell.angle_gamma   90.00
#
_symmetry.space_group_name_H-M   'P 1'
#
loop_
_entity.id
_entity.type
_entity.pdbx_description
1 polymer ?
#
loop_
_entity_poly.entity_id
_entity_poly.type
_entity_poly.pdbx_seq_one_letter_code
_entity_poly.pdbx_strand_id
1 'polypeptide(L)' 'MLQLSTYQAFGTDCKDLVSMIQDPGAWPNFSTELKELMKLKSRFIDFSIVFIP' A
#
# COMPACT_ATOMS: atom_id res chain seq x y z
N MET A 1 5.29 -22.10 -12.52
CA MET A 1 4.35 -21.01 -12.18
C MET A 1 4.92 -20.30 -10.96
N LEU A 2 5.14 -18.99 -11.01
CA LEU A 2 5.51 -18.23 -9.82
C LEU A 2 4.31 -18.27 -8.88
N GLN A 3 4.41 -19.02 -7.79
CA GLN A 3 3.41 -19.00 -6.73
C GLN A 3 3.60 -17.68 -5.99
N LEU A 4 2.92 -16.64 -6.49
CA LEU A 4 2.86 -15.36 -5.81
C LEU A 4 2.18 -15.60 -4.47
N SER A 5 2.89 -15.29 -3.39
CA SER A 5 2.29 -15.29 -2.05
C SER A 5 1.12 -14.32 -2.08
N THR A 6 -0.05 -14.81 -1.68
CA THR A 6 -1.22 -13.96 -1.47
C THR A 6 -1.14 -13.20 -0.14
N TYR A 7 -0.13 -13.49 0.69
CA TYR A 7 0.21 -12.78 1.92
C TYR A 7 1.44 -11.93 1.66
N GLN A 8 1.32 -10.61 1.80
CA GLN A 8 2.40 -9.70 1.49
C GLN A 8 2.58 -8.65 2.60
N ALA A 9 3.81 -8.56 3.09
CA ALA A 9 4.24 -7.53 4.02
C ALA A 9 5.32 -6.67 3.36
N PHE A 10 5.18 -5.35 3.50
CA PHE A 10 6.14 -4.36 3.01
C PHE A 10 6.65 -3.51 4.17
N GLY A 11 7.89 -3.06 4.05
CA GLY A 11 8.47 -2.02 4.89
C GLY A 11 8.71 -0.76 4.06
N THR A 12 8.51 0.42 4.65
CA THR A 12 8.84 1.70 4.02
C THR A 12 9.46 2.66 5.03
N ASP A 13 10.45 3.43 4.60
CA ASP A 13 11.01 4.57 5.34
C ASP A 13 10.18 5.85 5.15
N CYS A 14 9.12 5.81 4.35
CA CYS A 14 8.21 6.92 4.12
C CYS A 14 7.00 6.82 5.04
N LYS A 15 7.03 7.57 6.14
CA LYS A 15 5.90 7.65 7.09
C LYS A 15 4.61 8.18 6.43
N ASP A 16 4.76 9.07 5.44
CA ASP A 16 3.63 9.63 4.72
C ASP A 16 2.95 8.56 3.86
N LEU A 17 3.67 7.60 3.29
CA LEU A 17 3.08 6.51 2.52
C LEU A 17 2.14 5.64 3.37
N VAL A 18 2.52 5.36 4.63
CA VAL A 18 1.65 4.65 5.57
C VAL A 18 0.39 5.46 5.86
N SER A 19 0.53 6.77 6.05
CA SER A 19 -0.58 7.70 6.29
C SER A 19 -1.52 7.81 5.09
N MET A 20 -0.98 7.88 3.86
CA MET A 20 -1.74 7.95 2.61
C MET A 20 -2.61 6.70 2.39
N ILE A 21 -2.17 5.53 2.87
CA ILE A 21 -2.95 4.29 2.75
C ILE A 21 -4.06 4.22 3.80
N GLN A 22 -3.86 4.82 4.97
CA GLN A 22 -4.87 4.89 6.05
C GLN A 22 -5.98 5.89 5.73
N ASP A 23 -5.62 7.06 5.20
CA ASP A 23 -6.55 8.10 4.79
C ASP A 23 -6.19 8.68 3.41
N PRO A 24 -6.53 7.97 2.31
CA PRO A 24 -6.21 8.45 0.97
C PRO A 24 -6.96 9.74 0.59
N GLY A 25 -8.05 10.08 1.28
CA GLY A 25 -8.84 11.29 1.03
C GLY A 25 -8.09 12.57 1.41
N ALA A 26 -7.16 12.49 2.37
CA ALA A 26 -6.32 13.61 2.77
C ALA A 26 -5.24 13.99 1.73
N TRP A 27 -5.04 13.18 0.69
CA TRP A 27 -3.93 13.32 -0.27
C TRP A 27 -4.42 13.44 -1.74
N PRO A 28 -5.21 14.47 -2.08
CA PRO A 28 -5.82 14.59 -3.41
C PRO A 28 -4.81 14.68 -4.56
N ASN A 29 -3.62 15.22 -4.30
CA ASN A 29 -2.54 15.33 -5.27
C ASN A 29 -1.96 13.96 -5.69
N PHE A 30 -2.17 12.91 -4.88
CA PHE A 30 -1.73 11.53 -5.15
C PHE A 30 -2.89 10.60 -5.50
N SER A 31 -4.05 11.16 -5.85
CA SER A 31 -5.28 10.39 -6.06
C SER A 31 -5.15 9.30 -7.13
N THR A 32 -4.33 9.52 -8.16
CA THR A 32 -4.09 8.53 -9.23
C THR A 32 -3.24 7.37 -8.72
N GLU A 33 -2.12 7.68 -8.07
CA GLU A 33 -1.16 6.73 -7.51
C GLU A 33 -1.82 5.88 -6.41
N LEU A 34 -2.58 6.53 -5.51
CA LEU A 34 -3.29 5.84 -4.44
C LEU A 34 -4.40 4.94 -4.99
N LYS A 35 -5.08 5.33 -6.06
CA LYS A 35 -6.06 4.46 -6.72
C LYS A 35 -5.40 3.19 -7.28
N GLU A 36 -4.26 3.32 -7.94
CA GLU A 36 -3.52 2.14 -8.45
C GLU A 36 -2.95 1.29 -7.32
N LEU A 37 -2.44 1.91 -6.25
CA LEU A 37 -1.96 1.20 -5.07
C LEU A 37 -3.07 0.40 -4.39
N MET A 38 -4.27 0.98 -4.26
CA MET A 38 -5.43 0.27 -3.67
C MET A 38 -5.89 -0.90 -4.56
N LYS A 39 -5.84 -0.75 -5.89
CA LYS A 39 -6.10 -1.87 -6.83
C LYS A 39 -5.03 -2.96 -6.74
N LEU A 40 -3.78 -2.60 -6.48
CA LEU A 40 -2.70 -3.57 -6.28
C LEU A 40 -2.89 -4.29 -4.94
N LYS A 41 -3.19 -3.55 -3.87
CA LYS A 41 -3.47 -4.07 -2.53
C LYS A 41 -4.58 -5.12 -2.56
N SER A 42 -5.65 -4.91 -3.32
CA SER A 42 -6.78 -5.86 -3.40
C SER A 42 -6.46 -7.18 -4.09
N ARG A 43 -5.27 -7.33 -4.71
CA ARG A 43 -4.81 -8.60 -5.31
C ARG A 43 -4.21 -9.56 -4.28
N PHE A 44 -3.96 -9.09 -3.06
CA PHE A 44 -3.44 -9.90 -1.96
C PHE A 44 -4.57 -10.26 -1.01
N ILE A 45 -4.55 -11.48 -0.47
CA ILE A 45 -5.44 -11.93 0.60
C ILE A 45 -5.12 -11.17 1.89
N ASP A 46 -3.83 -10.95 2.14
CA ASP A 46 -3.35 -10.14 3.25
C ASP A 46 -2.26 -9.19 2.78
N PHE A 47 -2.41 -7.92 3.16
CA PHE A 47 -1.50 -6.84 2.80
C PHE A 47 -1.21 -6.00 4.03
N SER A 48 0.07 -5.89 4.38
CA SER A 48 0.56 -4.95 5.38
C SER A 48 1.70 -4.11 4.83
N ILE A 49 1.76 -2.87 5.29
CA ILE A 49 2.88 -1.96 5.06
C ILE A 49 3.15 -1.20 6.35
N VAL A 50 4.39 -1.26 6.82
CA VAL A 50 4.80 -0.66 8.08
C VAL A 50 5.95 0.31 7.88
N PHE A 51 6.00 1.34 8.72
CA PHE A 51 7.13 2.25 8.75
C PHE A 51 8.35 1.57 9.39
N ILE A 52 9.51 1.67 8.75
CA ILE A 52 10.81 1.20 9.24
C ILE A 52 11.77 2.41 9.23
N PRO A 53 12.37 2.78 10.38
CA PRO A 53 13.32 3.90 10.46
C PRO A 53 14.60 3.70 9.66
#